data_AF-A0A844M5T2-F1
#
_entry.id   AF-A0A844M5T2-F1
#
_cell.length_a   1.000
_cell.length_b   1.000
_cell.length_c   1.000
_cell.angle_alpha   90.00
_cell.angle_beta   90.00
_cell.angle_gamma   90.00
#
_symmetry.space_group_name_H-M   'P 1'
#
loop_
_entity.id
_entity.type
_entity.pdbx_description
1 polymer ?
#
loop_
_entity_poly.entity_id
_entity_poly.type
_entity_poly.pdbx_seq_one_letter_code
_entity_poly.pdbx_strand_id
1 'polypeptide(L)'
;MLTVLRSYAAWLVPAALTLLSFGSGNEKAIAQTLFPFSGNYDVTIAVEPINEKFSRAIERAVSTDAPYGLTEYNGLVYALTDFSTGLFTFNTDPTAIGLEGFPEGFIEFSGSGANKVSGTASATALIDFVNLRGSGSGSLIITGGEGIFSGATGILDFFENDTISPNPNDPIRGQALVTGTIKVVPEPETGVGTLVGIGLIGAGFTLRRRYLRST
;
A
#
# COMPACT_ATOMS: atom_id res chain seq x y z
N MET A 1 -45.62 -66.71 3.73
CA MET A 1 -44.68 -66.62 4.86
C MET A 1 -43.28 -66.38 4.27
N LEU A 2 -42.91 -65.10 4.12
CA LEU A 2 -41.69 -64.46 4.70
C LEU A 2 -40.37 -65.17 4.30
N THR A 3 -39.36 -64.54 3.68
CA THR A 3 -38.88 -63.15 3.77
C THR A 3 -37.90 -62.86 2.62
N VAL A 4 -38.02 -61.71 1.95
CA VAL A 4 -37.01 -61.16 1.03
C VAL A 4 -35.99 -60.37 1.86
N LEU A 5 -34.76 -60.87 2.00
CA LEU A 5 -33.66 -60.14 2.66
C LEU A 5 -33.08 -59.07 1.74
N ARG A 6 -33.76 -57.92 1.78
CA ARG A 6 -33.24 -56.55 1.77
C ARG A 6 -31.72 -56.36 1.56
N SER A 7 -31.35 -55.89 0.36
CA SER A 7 -30.05 -55.27 0.05
C SER A 7 -29.98 -53.85 0.63
N TYR A 8 -29.35 -53.69 1.80
CA TYR A 8 -29.08 -52.37 2.41
C TYR A 8 -27.60 -51.99 2.44
N ALA A 9 -26.71 -52.86 1.97
CA ALA A 9 -25.27 -52.63 2.06
C ALA A 9 -24.68 -51.77 0.92
N ALA A 10 -25.36 -51.65 -0.23
CA ALA A 10 -24.80 -50.97 -1.40
C ALA A 10 -25.03 -49.44 -1.42
N TRP A 11 -25.75 -48.88 -0.44
CA TRP A 11 -26.27 -47.50 -0.52
C TRP A 11 -25.70 -46.54 0.53
N LEU A 12 -24.48 -46.79 1.01
CA LEU A 12 -23.78 -45.88 1.93
C LEU A 12 -22.37 -45.49 1.46
N VAL A 13 -21.87 -46.10 0.37
CA VAL A 13 -20.55 -45.77 -0.19
C VAL A 13 -20.51 -44.37 -0.84
N PRO A 14 -21.55 -43.87 -1.54
CA PRO A 14 -21.48 -42.53 -2.14
C PRO A 14 -21.55 -41.40 -1.11
N ALA A 15 -22.22 -41.63 0.02
CA ALA A 15 -22.40 -40.62 1.07
C ALA A 15 -21.13 -40.41 1.91
N ALA A 16 -20.33 -41.46 2.09
CA ALA A 16 -19.04 -41.34 2.79
C ALA A 16 -17.97 -40.66 1.91
N LEU A 17 -18.00 -40.85 0.58
CA LEU A 17 -17.05 -40.20 -0.32
C LEU A 17 -17.32 -38.70 -0.54
N THR A 18 -18.57 -38.24 -0.43
CA THR A 18 -18.89 -36.80 -0.56
C THR A 18 -18.65 -36.02 0.74
N LEU A 19 -18.58 -36.67 1.90
CA LEU A 19 -18.32 -36.00 3.19
C LEU A 19 -16.83 -35.83 3.50
N LEU A 20 -15.95 -36.61 2.86
CA LEU A 20 -14.49 -36.48 3.03
C LEU A 20 -13.87 -35.38 2.16
N SER A 21 -14.55 -34.89 1.12
CA SER A 21 -13.99 -33.86 0.23
C SER A 21 -14.26 -32.41 0.66
N PHE A 22 -14.94 -32.19 1.79
CA PHE A 22 -15.16 -30.85 2.35
C PHE A 22 -14.29 -30.54 3.58
N GLY A 23 -13.39 -31.47 3.97
CA GLY A 23 -12.52 -31.33 5.14
C GLY A 23 -11.11 -30.82 4.86
N SER A 24 -10.70 -30.67 3.60
CA SER A 24 -9.36 -30.17 3.26
C SER A 24 -9.33 -28.65 3.22
N GLY A 25 -9.00 -28.06 4.38
CA GLY A 25 -8.36 -26.75 4.55
C GLY A 25 -8.79 -25.63 3.60
N ASN A 26 -9.87 -24.93 3.92
CA ASN A 26 -10.07 -23.56 3.42
C ASN A 26 -9.19 -22.60 4.25
N GLU A 27 -7.87 -22.74 4.18
CA GLU A 27 -7.04 -21.55 4.35
C GLU A 27 -7.34 -20.70 3.10
N LYS A 28 -8.19 -19.69 3.26
CA LYS A 28 -8.41 -18.71 2.19
C LYS A 28 -7.03 -18.11 1.87
N ALA A 29 -6.45 -18.47 0.73
CA ALA A 29 -5.28 -17.79 0.23
C ALA A 29 -5.67 -16.32 0.01
N ILE A 30 -5.18 -15.43 0.87
CA ILE A 30 -5.35 -14.00 0.66
C ILE A 30 -4.40 -13.64 -0.47
N ALA A 31 -4.96 -13.45 -1.67
CA ALA A 31 -4.18 -13.10 -2.85
C ALA A 31 -3.62 -11.69 -2.69
N GLN A 32 -2.32 -11.54 -2.44
CA GLN A 32 -1.66 -10.23 -2.44
C GLN A 32 -1.39 -9.78 -3.87
N THR A 33 -1.82 -8.56 -4.21
CA THR A 33 -1.49 -7.92 -5.48
C THR A 33 -0.24 -7.07 -5.30
N LEU A 34 0.73 -7.22 -6.21
CA LEU A 34 1.96 -6.45 -6.24
C LEU A 34 1.93 -5.48 -7.42
N PHE A 35 2.25 -4.22 -7.16
CA PHE A 35 2.35 -3.14 -8.14
C PHE A 35 3.82 -2.66 -8.16
N PRO A 36 4.64 -3.17 -9.08
CA PRO A 36 6.00 -2.67 -9.29
C PRO A 36 5.96 -1.20 -9.67
N PHE A 37 6.79 -0.39 -9.03
CA PHE A 37 6.80 1.05 -9.21
C PHE A 37 8.18 1.54 -9.65
N SER A 38 8.22 2.40 -10.66
CA SER A 38 9.40 3.12 -11.11
C SER A 38 8.94 4.39 -11.81
N GLY A 39 9.37 5.55 -11.34
CA GLY A 39 9.02 6.84 -11.95
C GLY A 39 10.10 7.88 -11.74
N ASN A 40 10.29 8.73 -12.74
CA ASN A 40 11.18 9.89 -12.66
C ASN A 40 10.35 11.14 -12.39
N TYR A 41 10.75 11.92 -11.38
CA TYR A 41 10.05 13.12 -10.97
C TYR A 41 10.96 14.33 -11.06
N ASP A 42 10.46 15.41 -11.64
CA ASP A 42 11.05 16.74 -11.52
C ASP A 42 10.56 17.36 -10.20
N VAL A 43 11.49 17.62 -9.29
CA VAL A 43 11.20 18.02 -7.90
C VAL A 43 11.43 19.51 -7.70
N THR A 44 10.59 20.12 -6.88
CA THR A 44 10.73 21.48 -6.36
C THR A 44 10.57 21.43 -4.84
N ILE A 45 11.56 21.96 -4.12
CA ILE A 45 11.58 21.95 -2.66
C ILE A 45 11.64 23.38 -2.14
N ALA A 46 10.65 23.76 -1.33
CA ALA A 46 10.68 24.98 -0.55
C ALA A 46 11.16 24.66 0.86
N VAL A 47 12.21 25.35 1.31
CA VAL A 47 12.80 25.14 2.62
C VAL A 47 12.43 26.32 3.53
N GLU A 48 11.93 26.00 4.72
CA GLU A 48 11.60 27.00 5.72
C GLU A 48 12.37 26.69 7.02
N PRO A 49 13.30 27.57 7.42
CA PRO A 49 14.02 27.41 8.69
C PRO A 49 13.07 27.44 9.88
N ILE A 50 13.24 26.50 10.81
CA ILE A 50 12.54 26.48 12.10
C ILE A 50 13.45 27.12 13.16
N ASN A 51 14.71 26.70 13.21
CA ASN A 51 15.76 27.27 14.04
C ASN A 51 17.13 26.99 13.40
N GLU A 52 18.23 27.19 14.15
CA GLU A 52 19.59 27.01 13.63
C GLU A 52 19.86 25.59 13.09
N LYS A 53 19.26 24.55 13.65
CA LYS A 53 19.54 23.14 13.29
C LYS A 53 18.43 22.48 12.49
N PHE A 54 17.21 22.99 12.60
CA PHE A 54 16.02 22.35 12.04
C PHE A 54 15.36 23.23 10.99
N SER A 55 14.89 22.60 9.93
CA SER A 55 14.04 23.21 8.91
C SER A 55 12.90 22.27 8.53
N ARG A 56 11.82 22.80 7.94
CA ARG A 56 10.85 21.99 7.20
C ARG A 56 11.09 22.14 5.70
N ALA A 57 10.90 21.05 4.97
CA ALA A 57 10.92 21.03 3.52
C ALA A 57 9.52 20.68 3.01
N ILE A 58 8.99 21.53 2.14
CA ILE A 58 7.75 21.30 1.42
C ILE A 58 8.13 20.91 0.00
N GLU A 59 7.85 19.65 -0.32
CA GLU A 59 8.28 19.02 -1.55
C GLU A 59 7.10 18.89 -2.51
N ARG A 60 7.33 19.21 -3.77
CA ARG A 60 6.38 18.99 -4.85
C ARG A 60 7.12 18.41 -6.03
N ALA A 61 6.54 17.39 -6.65
CA ALA A 61 7.14 16.83 -7.84
C ALA A 61 6.11 16.40 -8.87
N VAL A 62 6.52 16.40 -10.13
CA VAL A 62 5.71 15.98 -11.26
C VAL A 62 6.48 14.97 -12.11
N SER A 63 5.76 14.00 -12.65
CA SER A 63 6.30 12.95 -13.51
C SER A 63 5.45 12.82 -14.77
N THR A 64 6.11 12.49 -15.87
CA THR A 64 5.45 12.16 -17.15
C THR A 64 5.41 10.66 -17.43
N ASP A 65 6.12 9.86 -16.62
CA ASP A 65 6.33 8.43 -16.84
C ASP A 65 5.93 7.54 -15.65
N ALA A 66 5.58 8.13 -14.50
CA ALA A 66 5.16 7.38 -13.32
C ALA A 66 3.89 6.54 -13.60
N PRO A 67 3.87 5.26 -13.18
CA PRO A 67 2.78 4.36 -13.49
C PRO A 67 1.54 4.63 -12.64
N TYR A 68 0.44 3.96 -13.01
CA TYR A 68 -0.81 3.92 -12.24
C TYR A 68 -1.51 5.27 -12.01
N GLY A 69 -1.11 6.30 -12.76
CA GLY A 69 -1.65 7.65 -12.62
C GLY A 69 -1.10 8.41 -11.40
N LEU A 70 0.00 7.94 -10.82
CA LEU A 70 0.69 8.58 -9.68
C LEU A 70 1.68 9.65 -10.18
N THR A 71 1.24 10.57 -11.05
CA THR A 71 2.10 11.53 -11.76
C THR A 71 2.54 12.73 -10.93
N GLU A 72 2.01 12.91 -9.73
CA GLU A 72 2.30 14.02 -8.83
C GLU A 72 2.76 13.47 -7.48
N TYR A 73 3.66 14.21 -6.83
CA TYR A 73 4.11 13.96 -5.47
C TYR A 73 3.98 15.24 -4.64
N ASN A 74 3.49 15.11 -3.41
CA ASN A 74 3.50 16.16 -2.41
C ASN A 74 4.05 15.60 -1.10
N GLY A 75 4.96 16.34 -0.49
CA GLY A 75 5.62 15.94 0.75
C GLY A 75 5.79 17.09 1.72
N LEU A 76 5.76 16.76 3.01
CA LEU A 76 6.25 17.60 4.08
C LEU A 76 7.17 16.75 4.95
N VAL A 77 8.44 17.14 5.03
CA VAL A 77 9.44 16.50 5.88
C VAL A 77 10.16 17.53 6.75
N TYR A 78 10.75 17.07 7.84
CA TYR A 78 11.61 17.85 8.71
C TYR A 78 13.06 17.45 8.49
N ALA A 79 13.97 18.42 8.53
CA ALA A 79 15.40 18.20 8.35
C ALA A 79 16.17 18.59 9.61
N LEU A 80 17.12 17.74 10.00
CA LEU A 80 18.19 18.05 10.93
C LEU A 80 19.47 18.29 10.12
N THR A 81 20.08 19.45 10.30
CA THR A 81 21.32 19.85 9.62
C THR A 81 22.53 19.69 10.52
N ASP A 82 23.52 18.94 10.05
CA ASP A 82 24.87 18.95 10.60
C ASP A 82 25.80 19.80 9.73
N PHE A 83 26.00 21.06 10.13
CA PHE A 83 26.87 22.01 9.43
C PHE A 83 28.35 21.62 9.46
N SER A 84 28.78 20.70 10.33
CA SER A 84 30.18 20.25 10.36
C SER A 84 30.50 19.28 9.24
N THR A 85 29.50 18.52 8.78
CA THR A 85 29.65 17.49 7.74
C THR A 85 28.93 17.83 6.45
N GLY A 86 27.99 18.78 6.47
CA GLY A 86 27.08 19.06 5.36
C GLY A 86 25.97 18.02 5.20
N LEU A 87 25.79 17.14 6.20
CA LEU A 87 24.76 16.10 6.20
C LEU A 87 23.42 16.67 6.66
N PHE A 88 22.39 16.34 5.89
CA PHE A 88 21.00 16.58 6.23
C PHE A 88 20.32 15.24 6.47
N THR A 89 19.59 15.12 7.58
CA THR A 89 18.74 13.97 7.88
C THR A 89 17.29 14.39 7.83
N PHE A 90 16.49 13.73 7.02
CA PHE A 90 15.09 14.05 6.80
C PHE A 90 14.18 12.98 7.38
N ASN A 91 13.07 13.39 7.99
CA ASN A 91 12.03 12.48 8.43
C ASN A 91 10.65 13.16 8.45
N THR A 92 9.59 12.41 8.13
CA THR A 92 8.21 12.87 8.34
C THR A 92 7.83 12.91 9.82
N ASP A 93 8.38 12.02 10.65
CA ASP A 93 8.27 12.09 12.11
C ASP A 93 9.35 13.04 12.65
N PRO A 94 8.98 14.24 13.13
CA PRO A 94 9.96 15.19 13.65
C PRO A 94 10.66 14.66 14.91
N THR A 95 10.02 13.78 15.70
CA THR A 95 10.62 13.24 16.93
C THR A 95 11.76 12.27 16.62
N ALA A 96 11.73 11.59 15.47
CA ALA A 96 12.79 10.71 15.01
C ALA A 96 14.13 11.43 14.77
N ILE A 97 14.10 12.76 14.59
CA ILE A 97 15.28 13.62 14.47
C ILE A 97 15.48 14.55 15.68
N GLY A 98 14.72 14.33 16.76
CA GLY A 98 14.82 15.09 18.01
C GLY A 98 14.10 16.44 18.00
N LEU A 99 13.17 16.67 17.05
CA LEU A 99 12.32 17.85 17.00
C LEU A 99 10.97 17.57 17.66
N GLU A 100 10.73 18.21 18.81
CA GLU A 100 9.51 18.02 19.62
C GLU A 100 8.45 19.09 19.34
N GLY A 101 7.18 18.75 19.49
CA GLY A 101 6.06 19.70 19.45
C GLY A 101 5.60 20.12 18.05
N PHE A 102 6.03 19.42 17.00
CA PHE A 102 5.60 19.64 15.62
C PHE A 102 4.68 18.51 15.15
N PRO A 103 3.73 18.79 14.24
CA PRO A 103 2.88 17.74 13.66
C PRO A 103 3.71 16.78 12.80
N GLU A 104 3.19 15.58 12.59
CA GLU A 104 3.76 14.66 11.60
C GLU A 104 3.67 15.26 10.19
N GLY A 105 4.76 15.10 9.45
CA GLY A 105 4.80 15.28 8.02
C GLY A 105 4.13 14.11 7.29
N PHE A 106 4.19 14.15 5.97
CA PHE A 106 3.54 13.14 5.14
C PHE A 106 4.21 13.08 3.77
N ILE A 107 3.96 11.98 3.08
CA ILE A 107 4.12 11.89 1.63
C ILE A 107 2.82 11.46 0.98
N GLU A 108 2.64 11.90 -0.27
CA GLU A 108 1.49 11.57 -1.08
C GLU A 108 1.88 11.51 -2.55
N PHE A 109 1.56 10.40 -3.20
CA PHE A 109 1.57 10.31 -4.66
C PHE A 109 0.13 10.30 -5.17
N SER A 110 -0.15 11.12 -6.17
CA SER A 110 -1.47 11.33 -6.75
C SER A 110 -1.37 11.66 -8.24
N GLY A 111 -2.50 12.00 -8.86
CA GLY A 111 -2.55 12.54 -10.22
C GLY A 111 -3.98 12.87 -10.61
N SER A 112 -4.27 12.92 -11.91
CA SER A 112 -5.62 13.25 -12.41
C SER A 112 -6.68 12.16 -12.17
N GLY A 113 -6.27 10.97 -11.71
CA GLY A 113 -7.15 9.83 -11.46
C GLY A 113 -7.55 9.65 -10.00
N ALA A 114 -8.27 8.55 -9.72
CA ALA A 114 -8.72 8.18 -8.38
C ALA A 114 -7.65 7.44 -7.55
N ASN A 115 -6.48 7.16 -8.14
CA ASN A 115 -5.42 6.42 -7.48
C ASN A 115 -4.53 7.38 -6.70
N LYS A 116 -4.28 7.01 -5.45
CA LYS A 116 -3.42 7.76 -4.55
C LYS A 116 -2.73 6.78 -3.60
N VAL A 117 -1.50 7.09 -3.20
CA VAL A 117 -0.84 6.41 -2.08
C VAL A 117 -0.27 7.46 -1.13
N SER A 118 -0.32 7.17 0.17
CA SER A 118 0.21 8.03 1.21
C SER A 118 1.09 7.26 2.16
N GLY A 119 1.94 7.98 2.89
CA GLY A 119 2.98 7.33 3.69
C GLY A 119 3.82 8.27 4.53
N THR A 120 4.96 7.74 4.94
CA THR A 120 6.02 8.42 5.69
C THR A 120 7.34 8.34 4.94
N ALA A 121 8.29 9.20 5.27
CA ALA A 121 9.61 9.22 4.63
C ALA A 121 10.75 9.33 5.65
N SER A 122 11.88 8.73 5.31
CA SER A 122 13.16 8.90 5.99
C SER A 122 14.27 8.95 4.94
N ALA A 123 15.14 9.95 5.02
CA ALA A 123 16.18 10.16 4.03
C ALA A 123 17.41 10.87 4.58
N THR A 124 18.46 10.88 3.78
CA THR A 124 19.66 11.70 4.03
C THR A 124 20.09 12.39 2.75
N ALA A 125 20.69 13.58 2.87
CA ALA A 125 21.33 14.25 1.75
C ALA A 125 22.66 14.87 2.15
N LEU A 126 23.57 14.95 1.18
CA LEU A 126 24.80 15.71 1.26
C LEU A 126 24.67 16.95 0.38
N ILE A 127 24.96 18.11 0.96
CA ILE A 127 24.93 19.38 0.25
C ILE A 127 26.33 19.93 0.08
N ASP A 128 26.70 20.17 -1.17
CA ASP A 128 27.87 20.94 -1.55
C ASP A 128 27.46 22.40 -1.77
N PHE A 129 27.66 23.23 -0.74
CA PHE A 129 27.35 24.65 -0.79
C PHE A 129 28.29 25.45 -1.71
N VAL A 130 29.45 24.90 -2.09
CA VAL A 130 30.39 25.56 -3.01
C VAL A 130 29.90 25.40 -4.45
N ASN A 131 29.50 24.19 -4.83
CA ASN A 131 29.02 23.88 -6.17
C ASN A 131 27.49 24.04 -6.32
N LEU A 132 26.79 24.36 -5.23
CA LEU A 132 25.33 24.50 -5.16
C LEU A 132 24.59 23.26 -5.65
N ARG A 133 25.03 22.09 -5.16
CA ARG A 133 24.47 20.78 -5.50
C ARG A 133 24.09 20.01 -4.25
N GLY A 134 23.00 19.28 -4.33
CA GLY A 134 22.59 18.30 -3.32
C GLY A 134 22.48 16.91 -3.95
N SER A 135 22.76 15.88 -3.16
CA SER A 135 22.39 14.51 -3.54
C SER A 135 21.81 13.82 -2.32
N GLY A 136 20.64 13.23 -2.50
CA GLY A 136 19.85 12.62 -1.45
C GLY A 136 19.40 11.21 -1.80
N SER A 137 19.16 10.42 -0.78
CA SER A 137 18.49 9.13 -0.92
C SER A 137 17.77 8.75 0.36
N GLY A 138 16.75 7.92 0.21
CA GLY A 138 15.96 7.47 1.34
C GLY A 138 14.88 6.49 0.93
N SER A 139 14.00 6.24 1.88
CA SER A 139 12.87 5.33 1.73
C SER A 139 11.57 6.02 2.10
N LEU A 140 10.54 5.67 1.33
CA LEU A 140 9.17 6.09 1.41
C LEU A 140 8.35 4.87 1.81
N ILE A 141 7.75 4.91 3.00
CA ILE A 141 6.95 3.80 3.54
C ILE A 141 5.50 4.10 3.23
N ILE A 142 4.89 3.31 2.34
CA ILE A 142 3.48 3.43 2.00
C ILE A 142 2.66 2.79 3.11
N THR A 143 1.71 3.55 3.67
CA THR A 143 0.85 3.15 4.78
C THR A 143 -0.63 3.21 4.45
N GLY A 144 -0.98 3.78 3.29
CA GLY A 144 -2.36 3.82 2.80
C GLY A 144 -2.46 4.20 1.33
N GLY A 145 -3.69 4.17 0.84
CA GLY A 145 -3.99 4.56 -0.53
C GLY A 145 -5.48 4.52 -0.85
N GLU A 146 -5.80 5.00 -2.05
CA GLU A 146 -7.15 5.10 -2.61
C GLU A 146 -7.19 4.46 -4.00
N GLY A 147 -8.41 4.18 -4.49
CA GLY A 147 -8.61 3.51 -5.77
C GLY A 147 -8.07 2.08 -5.75
N ILE A 148 -7.22 1.72 -6.71
CA ILE A 148 -6.62 0.38 -6.78
C ILE A 148 -5.65 0.12 -5.61
N PHE A 149 -5.28 1.16 -4.85
CA PHE A 149 -4.37 1.11 -3.73
C PHE A 149 -5.07 1.18 -2.36
N SER A 150 -6.38 0.91 -2.30
CA SER A 150 -7.07 0.84 -1.00
C SER A 150 -6.43 -0.23 -0.11
N GLY A 151 -6.01 0.17 1.10
CA GLY A 151 -5.27 -0.71 2.02
C GLY A 151 -3.83 -1.02 1.59
N ALA A 152 -3.24 -0.18 0.72
CA ALA A 152 -1.87 -0.38 0.26
C ALA A 152 -0.84 -0.24 1.38
N THR A 153 0.19 -1.08 1.29
CA THR A 153 1.44 -0.97 2.05
C THR A 153 2.62 -1.11 1.09
N GLY A 154 3.81 -0.68 1.47
CA GLY A 154 4.95 -0.82 0.57
C GLY A 154 6.16 -0.03 1.02
N ILE A 155 7.25 -0.24 0.31
CA ILE A 155 8.48 0.53 0.45
C ILE A 155 8.89 0.94 -0.96
N LEU A 156 9.09 2.24 -1.13
CA LEU A 156 9.70 2.81 -2.32
C LEU A 156 11.00 3.48 -1.90
N ASP A 157 12.10 3.15 -2.57
CA ASP A 157 13.36 3.84 -2.38
C ASP A 157 13.49 4.94 -3.42
N PHE A 158 14.16 6.03 -3.05
CA PHE A 158 14.42 7.12 -3.96
C PHE A 158 15.88 7.56 -3.93
N PHE A 159 16.31 8.10 -5.05
CA PHE A 159 17.57 8.82 -5.18
C PHE A 159 17.29 10.13 -5.92
N GLU A 160 17.84 11.22 -5.40
CA GLU A 160 17.60 12.58 -5.88
C GLU A 160 18.91 13.34 -6.08
N ASN A 161 18.95 14.16 -7.12
CA ASN A 161 20.00 15.13 -7.36
C ASN A 161 19.41 16.52 -7.51
N ASP A 162 19.95 17.46 -6.75
CA ASP A 162 19.46 18.82 -6.64
C ASP A 162 20.42 19.85 -7.19
N THR A 163 19.82 20.94 -7.66
CA THR A 163 20.48 22.21 -7.94
C THR A 163 19.91 23.27 -7.02
N ILE A 164 20.79 23.91 -6.27
CA ILE A 164 20.45 24.93 -5.28
C ILE A 164 20.60 26.31 -5.93
N SER A 165 19.62 27.19 -5.73
CA SER A 165 19.74 28.57 -6.20
C SER A 165 20.72 29.35 -5.30
N PRO A 166 21.55 30.24 -5.86
CA PRO A 166 22.31 31.20 -5.07
C PRO A 166 21.41 32.14 -4.26
N ASN A 167 20.16 32.34 -4.68
CA ASN A 167 19.16 33.11 -3.93
C ASN A 167 18.44 32.18 -2.94
N PRO A 168 18.56 32.41 -1.62
CA PRO A 168 17.97 31.53 -0.60
C PRO A 168 16.44 31.54 -0.58
N ASN A 169 15.78 32.46 -1.29
CA ASN A 169 14.32 32.51 -1.39
C ASN A 169 13.77 31.72 -2.58
N ASP A 170 14.63 31.27 -3.50
CA ASP A 170 14.19 30.45 -4.62
C ASP A 170 14.12 28.99 -4.18
N PRO A 171 13.15 28.22 -4.69
CA PRO A 171 13.07 26.80 -4.36
C PRO A 171 14.25 26.03 -4.97
N ILE A 172 14.65 24.98 -4.27
CA ILE A 172 15.59 23.98 -4.78
C ILE A 172 14.88 23.19 -5.88
N ARG A 173 15.63 22.81 -6.93
CA ARG A 173 15.10 22.03 -8.04
C ARG A 173 15.93 20.77 -8.25
N GLY A 174 15.26 19.65 -8.42
CA GLY A 174 15.92 18.35 -8.51
C GLY A 174 15.26 17.40 -9.48
N GLN A 175 15.90 16.24 -9.62
CA GLN A 175 15.33 15.07 -10.26
C GLN A 175 15.46 13.88 -9.33
N ALA A 176 14.33 13.22 -9.07
CA ALA A 176 14.24 12.04 -8.24
C ALA A 176 13.83 10.82 -9.06
N LEU A 177 14.57 9.72 -8.93
CA LEU A 177 14.15 8.40 -9.36
C LEU A 177 13.55 7.69 -8.15
N VAL A 178 12.29 7.28 -8.25
CA VAL A 178 11.57 6.55 -7.20
C VAL A 178 11.27 5.14 -7.71
N THR A 179 11.65 4.11 -6.94
CA THR A 179 11.49 2.70 -7.33
C THR A 179 11.04 1.85 -6.16
N GLY A 180 10.30 0.78 -6.42
CA GLY A 180 9.94 -0.17 -5.36
C GLY A 180 8.71 -0.99 -5.69
N THR A 181 7.95 -1.36 -4.66
CA THR A 181 6.72 -2.14 -4.84
C THR A 181 5.65 -1.73 -3.84
N ILE A 182 4.47 -1.42 -4.38
CA ILE A 182 3.24 -1.21 -3.61
C ILE A 182 2.49 -2.54 -3.55
N LYS A 183 1.98 -2.89 -2.38
CA LYS A 183 1.31 -4.15 -2.09
C LYS A 183 -0.09 -3.87 -1.60
N VAL A 184 -1.06 -4.55 -2.20
CA VAL A 184 -2.47 -4.45 -1.80
C VAL A 184 -2.95 -5.84 -1.40
N VAL A 185 -3.58 -5.91 -0.23
CA VAL A 185 -4.18 -7.14 0.28
C VAL A 185 -5.70 -6.93 0.20
N PRO A 186 -6.41 -7.63 -0.69
CA PRO A 186 -7.86 -7.54 -0.78
C PRO A 186 -8.50 -7.88 0.56
N GLU A 187 -9.43 -7.04 1.00
CA GLU A 187 -10.26 -7.37 2.15
C GLU A 187 -11.04 -8.66 1.83
N PRO A 188 -11.07 -9.66 2.73
CA PRO A 188 -11.76 -10.92 2.44
C PRO A 188 -13.24 -10.64 2.20
N GLU A 189 -13.72 -10.94 0.99
CA GLU A 189 -15.14 -10.82 0.67
C GLU A 189 -15.96 -11.60 1.72
N THR A 190 -16.79 -10.88 2.47
CA THR A 190 -17.79 -11.47 3.35
C THR A 190 -18.89 -12.13 2.51
N GLY A 191 -18.61 -13.35 2.04
CA GLY A 191 -19.54 -14.48 2.15
C GLY A 191 -20.91 -14.36 1.51
N VAL A 192 -21.07 -13.77 0.31
CA VAL A 192 -22.33 -13.94 -0.45
C VAL A 192 -22.52 -15.41 -0.87
N GLY A 193 -21.43 -16.14 -1.12
CA GLY A 193 -21.46 -17.55 -1.52
C GLY A 193 -21.97 -18.53 -0.43
N THR A 194 -21.87 -18.18 0.86
CA THR A 194 -22.23 -19.08 1.95
C THR A 194 -23.75 -19.18 2.16
N LEU A 195 -24.50 -18.12 1.84
CA LEU A 195 -25.97 -18.10 2.02
C LEU A 195 -26.73 -18.83 0.90
N VAL A 196 -26.18 -18.90 -0.31
CA VAL A 196 -26.82 -19.61 -1.44
C VAL A 196 -26.79 -21.13 -1.26
N GLY A 197 -25.71 -21.67 -0.65
CA GLY A 197 -25.56 -23.10 -0.40
C GLY A 197 -26.59 -23.68 0.58
N ILE A 198 -26.96 -22.93 1.62
CA ILE A 198 -27.94 -23.37 2.63
C ILE A 198 -29.37 -23.37 2.05
N GLY A 199 -29.70 -22.40 1.17
CA GLY A 199 -31.01 -22.30 0.54
C GLY A 199 -31.36 -23.47 -0.37
N LEU A 200 -30.39 -23.97 -1.16
CA LEU A 200 -30.60 -25.09 -2.08
C LEU A 200 -30.81 -26.43 -1.36
N ILE A 201 -30.15 -26.64 -0.22
CA ILE A 201 -30.34 -27.84 0.61
C ILE A 201 -31.73 -27.82 1.28
N GLY A 202 -32.19 -26.68 1.77
CA GLY A 202 -33.51 -26.52 2.39
C GLY A 202 -34.68 -26.71 1.41
N ALA A 203 -34.56 -26.21 0.18
CA ALA A 203 -35.58 -26.36 -0.86
C ALA A 203 -35.71 -27.82 -1.35
N GLY A 204 -34.58 -28.54 -1.49
CA GLY A 204 -34.59 -29.95 -1.87
C GLY A 204 -35.28 -30.86 -0.84
N PHE A 205 -35.08 -30.60 0.46
CA PHE A 205 -35.65 -31.42 1.53
C PHE A 205 -37.17 -31.24 1.67
N THR A 206 -37.67 -30.03 1.41
CA THR A 206 -39.12 -29.73 1.48
C THR A 206 -39.89 -30.25 0.27
N LEU A 207 -39.30 -30.21 -0.94
CA LEU A 207 -39.90 -30.80 -2.13
C LEU A 207 -40.01 -32.34 -2.05
N ARG A 208 -38.99 -33.01 -1.51
CA ARG A 208 -39.01 -34.48 -1.32
C ARG A 208 -40.07 -34.93 -0.31
N ARG A 209 -40.33 -34.13 0.73
CA ARG A 209 -41.39 -34.41 1.72
C ARG A 209 -42.79 -34.29 1.14
N ARG A 210 -43.01 -33.44 0.13
CA ARG A 210 -44.30 -33.33 -0.55
C ARG A 210 -44.56 -34.50 -1.48
N TYR A 211 -43.55 -34.94 -2.23
CA TYR A 211 -43.68 -36.07 -3.15
C TYR A 211 -43.99 -37.40 -2.43
N LEU A 212 -43.37 -37.64 -1.27
CA LEU A 212 -43.58 -38.85 -0.46
C LEU A 212 -44.88 -38.84 0.36
N ARG A 213 -45.67 -37.76 0.33
CA ARG A 213 -46.98 -37.67 1.01
C ARG A 213 -48.18 -37.71 0.05
N SER A 214 -47.95 -37.76 -1.27
CA SER A 214 -49.02 -37.87 -2.27
C SER A 214 -49.03 -39.23 -3.01
N THR A 215 -48.43 -40.26 -2.42
CA THR A 215 -48.56 -41.67 -2.84
C THR A 215 -49.06 -42.47 -1.66
#